data_AF-W0T8U2-F1
#
_entry.id   AF-W0T8U2-F1
#
_cell.length_a   1.000
_cell.length_b   1.000
_cell.length_c   1.000
_cell.angle_alpha   90.00
_cell.angle_beta   90.00
_cell.angle_gamma   90.00
#
_symmetry.space_group_name_H-M   'P 1'
#
loop_
_entity.id
_entity.type
_entity.pdbx_description
1 polymer ?
#
loop_
_entity_poly.entity_id
_entity_poly.type
_entity_poly.pdbx_seq_one_letter_code
_entity_poly.pdbx_strand_id
1 'polypeptide(L)'
;MSQYASSSTWTSFLKSIASFNGDLSSLTAPPFILSPVSLTEYSEYWAEHPDLFLGPTFINEPDSEGTPPELLRLLGVVKWFISTLKSQYCSRNESMGSEKKPLNPFLGEVFVGKWNNSSNPEFGETVLLSEQVSHHPPITAYTIFNDKNQVSLEGYNQIKASISKMSLSVKQFGHAILKFGKLDEQYLITLPPLHIEGLLAASPFVELEGKAYIQASNGLYCAMEFSGRGYFSGKKNSFKARIFKDFKDSEDKHNALYTISGQWSKISHISAGKSKSGEKVFYDASKTSVETLTVKSIDEQHPLESRKAWRHVAEATKLGNFDLIHQEKTKLEEAQRELRREEESKGIDWERRWFKDIDYSNKEPDVFVKLAEMANLSTKNLPSGTLIPEEKKDAPAVHWRFIRENWDKEEEIKL
;
A
#
# COMPACT_ATOMS: atom_id res chain seq x y z
N MET A 1 -19.09 5.16 25.95
CA MET A 1 -18.77 3.87 25.29
C MET A 1 -19.87 3.59 24.28
N SER A 2 -19.54 3.18 23.07
CA SER A 2 -20.55 2.80 22.06
C SER A 2 -21.33 1.57 22.53
N GLN A 3 -22.58 1.38 22.08
CA GLN A 3 -23.36 0.16 22.36
C GLN A 3 -22.65 -1.10 21.85
N TYR A 4 -21.78 -0.96 20.83
CA TYR A 4 -20.97 -2.06 20.28
C TYR A 4 -19.92 -2.59 21.27
N ALA A 5 -19.25 -1.71 22.02
CA ALA A 5 -18.21 -2.12 22.96
C ALA A 5 -18.71 -3.04 24.08
N SER A 6 -19.98 -2.86 24.49
CA SER A 6 -20.65 -3.70 25.50
C SER A 6 -21.42 -4.89 24.93
N SER A 7 -21.40 -5.09 23.60
CA SER A 7 -22.16 -6.19 22.98
C SER A 7 -21.52 -7.56 23.27
N SER A 8 -22.37 -8.58 23.42
CA SER A 8 -21.93 -9.97 23.57
C SER A 8 -21.10 -10.42 22.36
N THR A 9 -21.50 -10.00 21.16
CA THR A 9 -20.80 -10.30 19.90
C THR A 9 -19.39 -9.70 19.88
N TRP A 10 -19.20 -8.46 20.36
CA TRP A 10 -17.87 -7.84 20.44
C TRP A 10 -17.00 -8.51 21.51
N THR A 11 -17.59 -8.87 22.64
CA THR A 11 -16.87 -9.58 23.71
C THR A 11 -16.37 -10.94 23.22
N SER A 12 -17.18 -11.69 22.47
CA SER A 12 -16.77 -12.95 21.85
C SER A 12 -15.67 -12.75 20.80
N PHE A 13 -15.78 -11.70 19.99
CA PHE A 13 -14.74 -11.35 19.02
C PHE A 13 -13.39 -11.04 19.68
N LEU A 14 -13.37 -10.20 20.73
CA LEU A 14 -12.15 -9.89 21.48
C LEU A 14 -11.53 -11.14 22.14
N LYS A 15 -12.35 -12.08 22.63
CA LYS A 15 -11.87 -13.38 23.13
C LYS A 15 -11.23 -14.21 22.02
N SER A 16 -11.83 -14.25 20.83
CA SER A 16 -11.26 -14.98 19.67
C SER A 16 -9.92 -14.41 19.22
N ILE A 17 -9.75 -13.08 19.30
CA ILE A 17 -8.48 -12.39 19.07
C ILE A 17 -7.44 -12.83 20.11
N ALA A 18 -7.80 -12.87 21.39
CA ALA A 18 -6.84 -13.26 22.44
C ALA A 18 -6.31 -14.71 22.28
N SER A 19 -7.08 -15.59 21.64
CA SER A 19 -6.69 -16.99 21.34
C SER A 19 -6.12 -17.19 19.93
N PHE A 20 -5.88 -16.12 19.17
CA PHE A 20 -5.55 -16.20 17.76
C PHE A 20 -4.07 -16.54 17.51
N ASN A 21 -3.83 -17.53 16.64
CA ASN A 21 -2.51 -17.93 16.16
C ASN A 21 -2.53 -18.04 14.61
N GLY A 22 -2.48 -16.93 13.85
CA GLY A 22 -2.26 -17.04 12.40
C GLY A 22 -2.83 -15.94 11.49
N ASP A 23 -3.70 -16.32 10.57
CA ASP A 23 -4.22 -15.50 9.45
C ASP A 23 -5.53 -14.77 9.81
N LEU A 24 -5.51 -13.43 9.72
CA LEU A 24 -6.64 -12.55 10.07
C LEU A 24 -7.92 -12.87 9.30
N SER A 25 -7.77 -13.43 8.09
CA SER A 25 -8.89 -13.82 7.25
C SER A 25 -9.81 -14.83 7.95
N SER A 26 -9.25 -15.73 8.77
CA SER A 26 -9.94 -16.81 9.50
C SER A 26 -10.74 -16.34 10.71
N LEU A 27 -10.51 -15.11 11.22
CA LEU A 27 -11.27 -14.58 12.35
C LEU A 27 -12.68 -14.17 11.92
N THR A 28 -13.71 -14.83 12.43
CA THR A 28 -15.11 -14.40 12.24
C THR A 28 -15.35 -13.09 12.97
N ALA A 29 -15.58 -12.04 12.19
CA ALA A 29 -15.80 -10.68 12.68
C ALA A 29 -17.29 -10.32 12.65
N PRO A 30 -17.81 -9.56 13.63
CA PRO A 30 -19.19 -9.06 13.61
C PRO A 30 -19.46 -8.16 12.38
N PRO A 31 -20.69 -8.16 11.81
CA PRO A 31 -21.02 -7.37 10.61
C PRO A 31 -20.65 -5.90 10.70
N PHE A 32 -20.84 -5.28 11.86
CA PHE A 32 -20.61 -3.86 12.04
C PHE A 32 -19.14 -3.44 11.87
N ILE A 33 -18.19 -4.39 11.96
CA ILE A 33 -16.76 -4.15 11.67
C ILE A 33 -16.30 -4.71 10.32
N LEU A 34 -17.19 -5.17 9.46
CA LEU A 34 -16.86 -5.62 8.11
C LEU A 34 -16.91 -4.44 7.13
N SER A 35 -15.92 -4.37 6.25
CA SER A 35 -15.91 -3.47 5.10
C SER A 35 -16.39 -4.23 3.86
N PRO A 36 -17.24 -3.63 3.01
CA PRO A 36 -17.64 -4.20 1.72
C PRO A 36 -16.56 -4.06 0.62
N VAL A 37 -15.35 -3.62 0.96
CA VAL A 37 -14.26 -3.33 0.02
C VAL A 37 -13.19 -4.42 0.13
N SER A 38 -12.71 -4.91 -1.01
CA SER A 38 -11.65 -5.91 -1.09
C SER A 38 -10.26 -5.30 -0.96
N LEU A 39 -9.28 -6.08 -0.48
CA LEU A 39 -7.89 -5.65 -0.41
C LEU A 39 -7.27 -5.38 -1.79
N THR A 40 -7.80 -5.97 -2.87
CA THR A 40 -7.34 -5.67 -4.25
C THR A 40 -7.61 -4.22 -4.65
N GLU A 41 -8.64 -3.57 -4.09
CA GLU A 41 -8.95 -2.17 -4.35
C GLU A 41 -7.93 -1.23 -3.67
N TYR A 42 -7.26 -1.66 -2.60
CA TYR A 42 -6.34 -0.82 -1.82
C TYR A 42 -5.12 -0.36 -2.64
N SER A 43 -4.84 -1.01 -3.77
CA SER A 43 -3.82 -0.60 -4.72
C SER A 43 -4.09 0.79 -5.31
N GLU A 44 -5.34 1.28 -5.36
CA GLU A 44 -5.68 2.60 -5.87
C GLU A 44 -5.09 3.74 -5.03
N TYR A 45 -4.94 3.52 -3.72
CA TYR A 45 -4.46 4.52 -2.76
C TYR A 45 -3.04 5.04 -3.03
N TRP A 46 -2.29 4.39 -3.93
CA TRP A 46 -0.96 4.85 -4.36
C TRP A 46 -1.00 6.06 -5.29
N ALA A 47 -2.12 6.34 -5.99
CA ALA A 47 -2.15 7.40 -7.00
C ALA A 47 -3.45 8.23 -7.02
N GLU A 48 -4.17 8.30 -5.90
CA GLU A 48 -5.33 9.20 -5.74
C GLU A 48 -4.98 10.70 -5.81
N HIS A 49 -3.69 11.04 -5.90
CA HIS A 49 -3.18 12.39 -6.14
C HIS A 49 -2.32 12.40 -7.42
N PRO A 50 -2.94 12.42 -8.62
CA PRO A 50 -2.20 12.31 -9.89
C PRO A 50 -1.17 13.42 -10.09
N ASP A 51 -1.44 14.63 -9.61
CA ASP A 51 -0.52 15.77 -9.62
C ASP A 51 0.77 15.48 -8.83
N LEU A 52 0.65 14.82 -7.68
CA LEU A 52 1.79 14.44 -6.87
C LEU A 52 2.50 13.20 -7.44
N PHE A 53 1.76 12.23 -7.96
CA PHE A 53 2.31 11.02 -8.57
C PHE A 53 3.14 11.34 -9.82
N LEU A 54 2.62 12.19 -10.71
CA LEU A 54 3.27 12.54 -11.96
C LEU A 54 4.20 13.74 -11.82
N GLY A 55 3.93 14.66 -10.88
CA GLY A 55 4.66 15.92 -10.69
C GLY A 55 6.19 15.84 -10.80
N PRO A 56 6.87 14.89 -10.12
CA PRO A 56 8.33 14.80 -10.18
C PRO A 56 8.90 14.58 -11.58
N THR A 57 8.15 13.95 -12.50
CA THR A 57 8.62 13.72 -13.88
C THR A 57 8.82 15.02 -14.67
N PHE A 58 8.22 16.13 -14.23
CA PHE A 58 8.29 17.43 -14.89
C PHE A 58 9.41 18.32 -14.33
N ILE A 59 10.15 17.87 -13.32
CA ILE A 59 11.23 18.63 -12.68
C ILE A 59 12.56 18.32 -13.38
N ASN A 60 12.96 19.23 -14.28
CA ASN A 60 14.17 19.07 -15.11
C ASN A 60 15.29 20.05 -14.77
N GLU A 61 14.95 21.18 -14.13
CA GLU A 61 15.87 22.28 -13.85
C GLU A 61 15.98 22.54 -12.35
N PRO A 62 17.09 23.13 -11.89
CA PRO A 62 17.21 23.62 -10.52
C PRO A 62 16.13 24.66 -10.17
N ASP A 63 15.84 24.81 -8.88
CA ASP A 63 14.99 25.90 -8.40
C ASP A 63 15.75 27.23 -8.32
N SER A 64 15.05 28.31 -7.93
CA SER A 64 15.65 29.63 -7.76
C SER A 64 16.71 29.71 -6.66
N GLU A 65 16.74 28.74 -5.74
CA GLU A 65 17.73 28.64 -4.67
C GLU A 65 18.96 27.79 -5.11
N GLY A 66 18.94 27.24 -6.34
CA GLY A 66 20.01 26.41 -6.91
C GLY A 66 19.96 24.96 -6.46
N THR A 67 18.84 24.49 -5.91
CA THR A 67 18.66 23.09 -5.51
C THR A 67 18.67 22.19 -6.76
N PRO A 68 19.52 21.15 -6.83
CA PRO A 68 19.58 20.26 -7.99
C PRO A 68 18.25 19.57 -8.28
N PRO A 69 17.90 19.34 -9.55
CA PRO A 69 16.61 18.76 -9.91
C PRO A 69 16.40 17.34 -9.35
N GLU A 70 17.46 16.54 -9.17
CA GLU A 70 17.42 15.22 -8.51
C GLU A 70 16.86 15.31 -7.08
N LEU A 71 17.30 16.33 -6.34
CA LEU A 71 16.89 16.54 -4.95
C LEU A 71 15.46 17.07 -4.88
N LEU A 72 15.07 17.93 -5.82
CA LEU A 72 13.69 18.39 -5.98
C LEU A 72 12.75 17.24 -6.35
N ARG A 73 13.19 16.31 -7.21
CA ARG A 73 12.43 15.10 -7.55
C ARG A 73 12.26 14.18 -6.36
N LEU A 74 13.32 13.91 -5.58
CA LEU A 74 13.17 13.13 -4.34
C LEU A 74 12.22 13.82 -3.36
N LEU A 75 12.28 15.15 -3.20
CA LEU A 75 11.33 15.90 -2.39
C LEU A 75 9.89 15.71 -2.88
N GLY A 76 9.67 15.74 -4.20
CA GLY A 76 8.40 15.44 -4.84
C GLY A 76 7.92 14.01 -4.57
N VAL A 77 8.79 13.01 -4.70
CA VAL A 77 8.48 11.61 -4.41
C VAL A 77 8.15 11.40 -2.93
N VAL A 78 8.88 12.03 -2.01
CA VAL A 78 8.57 11.99 -0.56
C VAL A 78 7.21 12.63 -0.29
N LYS A 79 6.88 13.76 -0.94
CA LYS A 79 5.57 14.41 -0.83
C LYS A 79 4.44 13.52 -1.32
N TRP A 80 4.61 12.91 -2.50
CA TRP A 80 3.67 11.95 -3.05
C TRP A 80 3.47 10.76 -2.11
N PHE A 81 4.55 10.13 -1.64
CA PHE A 81 4.44 9.00 -0.71
C PHE A 81 3.67 9.38 0.56
N ILE A 82 3.95 10.55 1.15
CA ILE A 82 3.21 11.05 2.32
C ILE A 82 1.72 11.25 2.00
N SER A 83 1.38 11.73 0.81
CA SER A 83 -0.03 11.89 0.41
C SER A 83 -0.79 10.57 0.35
N THR A 84 -0.12 9.48 -0.05
CA THR A 84 -0.75 8.13 -0.09
C THR A 84 -1.19 7.65 1.29
N LEU A 85 -0.51 8.08 2.37
CA LEU A 85 -0.72 7.52 3.71
C LEU A 85 -2.13 7.79 4.25
N LYS A 86 -2.73 8.93 3.91
CA LYS A 86 -4.10 9.23 4.31
C LYS A 86 -5.09 8.28 3.60
N SER A 87 -4.94 8.10 2.28
CA SER A 87 -5.73 7.16 1.50
C SER A 87 -5.58 5.72 2.00
N GLN A 88 -4.33 5.31 2.22
CA GLN A 88 -3.98 3.96 2.69
C GLN A 88 -4.53 3.64 4.08
N TYR A 89 -4.55 4.60 5.01
CA TYR A 89 -4.76 4.30 6.44
C TYR A 89 -5.86 5.10 7.13
N CYS A 90 -6.56 6.01 6.43
CA CYS A 90 -7.67 6.80 6.99
C CYS A 90 -8.97 6.70 6.18
N SER A 91 -8.95 6.26 4.91
CA SER A 91 -10.15 6.26 4.05
C SER A 91 -11.35 5.53 4.67
N ARG A 92 -11.14 4.42 5.39
CA ARG A 92 -12.24 3.69 6.06
C ARG A 92 -12.72 4.40 7.32
N ASN A 93 -11.82 4.97 8.12
CA ASN A 93 -12.21 5.80 9.25
C ASN A 93 -13.07 7.00 8.80
N GLU A 94 -12.75 7.61 7.66
CA GLU A 94 -13.49 8.75 7.12
C GLU A 94 -14.83 8.34 6.48
N SER A 95 -14.86 7.27 5.69
CA SER A 95 -16.07 6.82 4.97
C SER A 95 -17.02 5.93 5.81
N MET A 96 -16.50 5.20 6.80
CA MET A 96 -17.24 4.20 7.58
C MET A 96 -17.20 4.44 9.10
N GLY A 97 -16.54 5.50 9.57
CA GLY A 97 -16.45 5.90 10.98
C GLY A 97 -15.36 5.21 11.79
N SER A 98 -14.87 4.05 11.35
CA SER A 98 -13.76 3.32 11.97
C SER A 98 -13.04 2.43 10.95
N GLU A 99 -11.84 1.95 11.29
CA GLU A 99 -11.19 0.91 10.50
C GLU A 99 -11.98 -0.40 10.63
N LYS A 100 -12.15 -1.08 9.50
CA LYS A 100 -12.98 -2.28 9.37
C LYS A 100 -12.19 -3.39 8.69
N LYS A 101 -12.56 -4.64 8.97
CA LYS A 101 -11.98 -5.81 8.31
C LYS A 101 -12.39 -5.80 6.83
N PRO A 102 -11.44 -5.69 5.88
CA PRO A 102 -11.73 -5.76 4.45
C PRO A 102 -12.12 -7.18 4.02
N LEU A 103 -12.69 -7.29 2.81
CA LEU A 103 -12.88 -8.59 2.18
C LEU A 103 -11.51 -9.20 1.85
N ASN A 104 -11.35 -10.49 2.14
CA ASN A 104 -10.14 -11.23 1.81
C ASN A 104 -10.24 -11.68 0.35
N PRO A 105 -9.37 -11.18 -0.55
CA PRO A 105 -9.52 -11.46 -1.97
C PRO A 105 -9.36 -12.96 -2.28
N PHE A 106 -10.10 -13.45 -3.27
CA PHE A 106 -9.89 -14.80 -3.80
C PHE A 106 -8.70 -14.82 -4.79
N LEU A 107 -8.06 -15.97 -4.97
CA LEU A 107 -6.95 -16.10 -5.94
C LEU A 107 -7.44 -15.72 -7.34
N GLY A 108 -6.71 -14.83 -8.02
CA GLY A 108 -7.06 -14.38 -9.36
C GLY A 108 -8.08 -13.24 -9.43
N GLU A 109 -8.55 -12.74 -8.27
CA GLU A 109 -9.34 -11.52 -8.22
C GLU A 109 -8.56 -10.34 -8.81
N VAL A 110 -9.21 -9.53 -9.64
CA VAL A 110 -8.62 -8.34 -10.25
C VAL A 110 -9.38 -7.07 -9.88
N PHE A 111 -8.68 -5.95 -9.84
CA PHE A 111 -9.28 -4.63 -9.77
C PHE A 111 -8.54 -3.70 -10.73
N VAL A 112 -9.27 -3.10 -11.67
CA VAL A 112 -8.73 -2.25 -12.72
C VAL A 112 -9.51 -0.96 -12.83
N GLY A 113 -8.85 0.08 -13.29
CA GLY A 113 -9.47 1.36 -13.57
C GLY A 113 -8.46 2.38 -14.05
N LYS A 114 -8.90 3.62 -14.18
CA LYS A 114 -8.05 4.71 -14.66
C LYS A 114 -8.38 6.07 -14.06
N TRP A 115 -7.37 6.89 -13.89
CA TRP A 115 -7.52 8.33 -13.73
C TRP A 115 -7.41 8.97 -15.11
N ASN A 116 -8.51 9.58 -15.56
CA ASN A 116 -8.56 10.28 -16.83
C ASN A 116 -7.77 11.61 -16.80
N ASN A 117 -7.49 12.14 -15.61
CA ASN A 117 -6.81 13.40 -15.37
C ASN A 117 -7.44 14.56 -16.16
N SER A 118 -8.78 14.59 -16.25
CA SER A 118 -9.52 15.51 -17.11
C SER A 118 -9.25 16.99 -16.80
N SER A 119 -8.88 17.30 -15.54
CA SER A 119 -8.52 18.65 -15.10
C SER A 119 -7.12 19.08 -15.56
N ASN A 120 -6.23 18.14 -15.89
CA ASN A 120 -4.85 18.36 -16.32
C ASN A 120 -4.54 17.48 -17.55
N PRO A 121 -5.04 17.82 -18.76
CA PRO A 121 -4.90 16.97 -19.96
C PRO A 121 -3.45 16.64 -20.33
N GLU A 122 -2.47 17.44 -19.92
CA GLU A 122 -1.03 17.20 -20.06
C GLU A 122 -0.58 15.93 -19.33
N PHE A 123 -1.25 15.52 -18.26
CA PHE A 123 -0.97 14.28 -17.55
C PHE A 123 -1.31 13.06 -18.38
N GLY A 124 -2.38 13.11 -19.20
CA GLY A 124 -2.87 11.94 -19.93
C GLY A 124 -3.42 10.86 -18.98
N GLU A 125 -3.80 9.70 -19.51
CA GLU A 125 -4.41 8.63 -18.72
C GLU A 125 -3.38 7.94 -17.82
N THR A 126 -3.78 7.68 -16.56
CA THR A 126 -3.02 6.83 -15.63
C THR A 126 -3.87 5.60 -15.32
N VAL A 127 -3.34 4.41 -15.58
CA VAL A 127 -4.02 3.12 -15.44
C VAL A 127 -3.61 2.45 -14.13
N LEU A 128 -4.56 1.82 -13.43
CA LEU A 128 -4.31 0.88 -12.32
C LEU A 128 -4.67 -0.53 -12.77
N LEU A 129 -3.75 -1.47 -12.51
CA LEU A 129 -4.01 -2.91 -12.55
C LEU A 129 -3.64 -3.51 -11.20
N SER A 130 -4.55 -4.26 -10.59
CA SER A 130 -4.36 -4.95 -9.31
C SER A 130 -4.82 -6.39 -9.44
N GLU A 131 -4.03 -7.34 -8.95
CA GLU A 131 -4.31 -8.77 -9.02
C GLU A 131 -3.98 -9.46 -7.69
N GLN A 132 -4.87 -10.33 -7.23
CA GLN A 132 -4.59 -11.25 -6.14
C GLN A 132 -3.79 -12.46 -6.64
N VAL A 133 -2.47 -12.35 -6.60
CA VAL A 133 -1.52 -13.35 -7.11
C VAL A 133 -1.34 -14.57 -6.20
N SER A 134 -1.76 -14.46 -4.94
CA SER A 134 -1.76 -15.57 -3.96
C SER A 134 -2.87 -15.41 -2.92
N HIS A 135 -3.47 -16.53 -2.51
CA HIS A 135 -4.47 -16.57 -1.43
C HIS A 135 -3.91 -17.13 -0.11
N HIS A 136 -2.91 -18.03 -0.17
CA HIS A 136 -2.27 -18.63 1.01
C HIS A 136 -0.73 -18.58 0.89
N PRO A 137 -0.08 -17.53 1.45
CA PRO A 137 -0.66 -16.38 2.12
C PRO A 137 -1.32 -15.39 1.14
N PRO A 138 -2.20 -14.47 1.60
CA PRO A 138 -2.76 -13.42 0.75
C PRO A 138 -1.68 -12.47 0.25
N ILE A 139 -1.57 -12.30 -1.06
CA ILE A 139 -0.66 -11.36 -1.72
C ILE A 139 -1.41 -10.65 -2.85
N THR A 140 -1.39 -9.32 -2.81
CA THR A 140 -1.91 -8.45 -3.88
C THR A 140 -0.73 -7.83 -4.60
N ALA A 141 -0.61 -8.04 -5.90
CA ALA A 141 0.34 -7.35 -6.77
C ALA A 141 -0.38 -6.26 -7.57
N TYR A 142 0.32 -5.18 -7.89
CA TYR A 142 -0.26 -4.05 -8.60
C TYR A 142 0.76 -3.32 -9.46
N THR A 143 0.24 -2.65 -10.49
CA THR A 143 0.97 -1.61 -11.22
C THR A 143 0.06 -0.42 -11.47
N ILE A 144 0.66 0.77 -11.43
CA ILE A 144 0.04 2.03 -11.85
C ILE A 144 0.96 2.66 -12.88
N PHE A 145 0.48 2.92 -14.09
CA PHE A 145 1.33 3.47 -15.15
C PHE A 145 0.64 4.56 -15.96
N ASN A 146 1.46 5.50 -16.44
CA ASN A 146 1.09 6.59 -17.30
C ASN A 146 2.04 6.59 -18.50
N ASP A 147 1.57 6.10 -19.63
CA ASP A 147 2.40 5.91 -20.83
C ASP A 147 2.85 7.25 -21.42
N LYS A 148 1.98 8.28 -21.38
CA LYS A 148 2.27 9.63 -21.90
C LYS A 148 3.51 10.25 -21.26
N ASN A 149 3.65 10.09 -19.95
CA ASN A 149 4.75 10.65 -19.18
C ASN A 149 5.83 9.63 -18.80
N GLN A 150 5.68 8.37 -19.24
CA GLN A 150 6.57 7.25 -18.90
C GLN A 150 6.79 7.12 -17.39
N VAL A 151 5.71 7.30 -16.63
CA VAL A 151 5.73 7.10 -15.18
C VAL A 151 5.11 5.75 -14.89
N SER A 152 5.80 4.90 -14.13
CA SER A 152 5.26 3.61 -13.72
C SER A 152 5.60 3.31 -12.28
N LEU A 153 4.63 2.80 -11.54
CA LEU A 153 4.76 2.19 -10.24
C LEU A 153 4.42 0.71 -10.38
N GLU A 154 5.24 -0.16 -9.81
CA GLU A 154 4.89 -1.57 -9.62
C GLU A 154 5.20 -1.98 -8.19
N GLY A 155 4.43 -2.91 -7.64
CA GLY A 155 4.66 -3.39 -6.29
C GLY A 155 3.77 -4.55 -5.94
N TYR A 156 3.97 -5.05 -4.72
CA TYR A 156 3.08 -6.03 -4.14
C TYR A 156 3.03 -5.87 -2.62
N ASN A 157 1.95 -6.33 -2.01
CA ASN A 157 1.75 -6.29 -0.57
C ASN A 157 1.32 -7.66 -0.05
N GLN A 158 1.91 -8.02 1.08
CA GLN A 158 1.45 -9.09 1.96
C GLN A 158 1.48 -8.57 3.39
N ILE A 159 0.55 -9.02 4.22
CA ILE A 159 0.58 -8.75 5.66
C ILE A 159 0.75 -10.03 6.47
N LYS A 160 1.45 -9.93 7.60
CA LYS A 160 1.39 -10.90 8.69
C LYS A 160 1.01 -10.17 9.95
N ALA A 161 -0.06 -10.61 10.58
CA ALA A 161 -0.54 -10.02 11.81
C ALA A 161 -0.22 -10.90 13.02
N SER A 162 -0.01 -10.27 14.16
CA SER A 162 0.23 -10.91 15.44
C SER A 162 -0.44 -10.10 16.54
N ILE A 163 -0.94 -10.77 17.57
CA ILE A 163 -1.59 -10.10 18.69
C ILE A 163 -0.64 -10.10 19.90
N SER A 164 -0.49 -8.94 20.51
CA SER A 164 0.26 -8.76 21.76
C SER A 164 -0.49 -7.78 22.65
N LYS A 165 -0.78 -8.18 23.90
CA LYS A 165 -1.40 -7.32 24.93
C LYS A 165 -2.64 -6.54 24.43
N MET A 166 -3.54 -7.20 23.70
CA MET A 166 -4.76 -6.61 23.11
C MET A 166 -4.54 -5.56 22.00
N SER A 167 -3.33 -5.45 21.46
CA SER A 167 -3.03 -4.73 20.22
C SER A 167 -2.80 -5.72 19.08
N LEU A 168 -3.31 -5.40 17.89
CA LEU A 168 -3.09 -6.16 16.67
C LEU A 168 -1.95 -5.50 15.89
N SER A 169 -0.75 -6.06 15.99
CA SER A 169 0.42 -5.62 15.23
C SER A 169 0.41 -6.26 13.84
N VAL A 170 0.73 -5.48 12.82
CA VAL A 170 0.73 -5.89 11.42
C VAL A 170 2.09 -5.54 10.81
N LYS A 171 2.79 -6.57 10.36
CA LYS A 171 4.02 -6.43 9.56
C LYS A 171 3.64 -6.52 8.09
N GLN A 172 4.04 -5.51 7.33
CA GLN A 172 3.92 -5.51 5.88
C GLN A 172 5.15 -6.17 5.25
N PHE A 173 4.94 -6.84 4.13
CA PHE A 173 5.94 -7.50 3.29
C PHE A 173 5.76 -7.01 1.86
N GLY A 174 6.85 -7.02 1.09
CA GLY A 174 6.90 -6.44 -0.25
C GLY A 174 7.38 -5.00 -0.25
N HIS A 175 7.34 -4.39 -1.43
CA HIS A 175 7.89 -3.07 -1.74
C HIS A 175 7.26 -2.56 -3.02
N ALA A 176 7.49 -1.27 -3.31
CA ALA A 176 7.12 -0.66 -4.58
C ALA A 176 8.35 -0.07 -5.29
N ILE A 177 8.34 -0.07 -6.61
CA ILE A 177 9.34 0.54 -7.48
C ILE A 177 8.65 1.57 -8.35
N LEU A 178 8.99 2.84 -8.15
CA LEU A 178 8.55 3.96 -8.99
C LEU A 178 9.64 4.25 -10.02
N LYS A 179 9.26 4.46 -11.28
CA LYS A 179 10.17 4.78 -12.39
C LYS A 179 9.67 6.01 -13.13
N PHE A 180 10.55 6.95 -13.40
CA PHE A 180 10.36 8.06 -14.33
C PHE A 180 11.21 7.80 -15.57
N GLY A 181 10.65 7.13 -16.58
CA GLY A 181 11.35 6.65 -17.77
C GLY A 181 12.04 7.76 -18.57
N LYS A 182 11.40 8.94 -18.71
CA LYS A 182 11.99 10.11 -19.39
C LYS A 182 13.28 10.61 -18.73
N LEU A 183 13.48 10.31 -17.46
CA LEU A 183 14.60 10.78 -16.64
C LEU A 183 15.61 9.67 -16.34
N ASP A 184 15.32 8.43 -16.76
CA ASP A 184 16.05 7.22 -16.34
C ASP A 184 16.26 7.14 -14.81
N GLU A 185 15.24 7.53 -14.04
CA GLU A 185 15.30 7.59 -12.58
C GLU A 185 14.31 6.61 -11.94
N GLN A 186 14.77 5.88 -10.91
CA GLN A 186 13.99 4.85 -10.23
C GLN A 186 14.09 5.01 -8.71
N TYR A 187 13.01 4.64 -8.00
CA TYR A 187 12.90 4.74 -6.55
C TYR A 187 12.36 3.45 -5.97
N LEU A 188 13.06 2.88 -4.98
CA LEU A 188 12.61 1.75 -4.19
C LEU A 188 11.95 2.27 -2.91
N ILE A 189 10.71 1.86 -2.67
CA ILE A 189 9.88 2.33 -1.56
C ILE A 189 9.50 1.13 -0.68
N THR A 190 9.78 1.22 0.61
CA THR A 190 9.39 0.21 1.60
C THR A 190 8.14 0.64 2.37
N LEU A 191 7.46 -0.33 2.99
CA LEU A 191 6.19 -0.14 3.66
C LEU A 191 6.39 -0.13 5.19
N PRO A 192 5.81 0.83 5.93
CA PRO A 192 5.97 0.85 7.38
C PRO A 192 5.15 -0.27 8.06
N PRO A 193 5.63 -0.85 9.16
CA PRO A 193 4.77 -1.63 10.04
C PRO A 193 3.69 -0.75 10.68
N LEU A 194 2.63 -1.38 11.17
CA LEU A 194 1.51 -0.69 11.80
C LEU A 194 0.89 -1.54 12.90
N HIS A 195 0.06 -0.91 13.73
CA HIS A 195 -0.81 -1.62 14.65
C HIS A 195 -2.22 -1.04 14.62
N ILE A 196 -3.20 -1.85 15.01
CA ILE A 196 -4.59 -1.45 15.13
C ILE A 196 -4.91 -1.18 16.60
N GLU A 197 -5.23 0.08 16.89
CA GLU A 197 -5.69 0.52 18.20
C GLU A 197 -7.22 0.57 18.27
N GLY A 198 -7.78 0.90 19.44
CA GLY A 198 -9.21 1.17 19.59
C GLY A 198 -10.12 -0.06 19.60
N LEU A 199 -9.55 -1.29 19.58
CA LEU A 199 -10.30 -2.54 19.64
C LEU A 199 -11.19 -2.65 20.89
N LEU A 200 -10.69 -2.32 22.09
CA LEU A 200 -11.52 -2.37 23.30
C LEU A 200 -12.74 -1.44 23.25
N ALA A 201 -12.63 -0.30 22.56
CA ALA A 201 -13.69 0.67 22.42
C ALA A 201 -14.63 0.38 21.22
N ALA A 202 -14.44 -0.74 20.50
CA ALA A 202 -15.13 -1.04 19.24
C ALA A 202 -15.02 0.09 18.20
N SER A 203 -13.87 0.78 18.18
CA SER A 203 -13.59 1.87 17.24
C SER A 203 -12.17 1.72 16.71
N PRO A 204 -11.90 0.70 15.87
CA PRO A 204 -10.55 0.41 15.41
C PRO A 204 -9.98 1.57 14.59
N PHE A 205 -8.67 1.80 14.67
CA PHE A 205 -7.95 2.73 13.80
C PHE A 205 -6.51 2.27 13.61
N VAL A 206 -5.94 2.60 12.45
CA VAL A 206 -4.54 2.33 12.12
C VAL A 206 -3.65 3.38 12.77
N GLU A 207 -2.55 2.94 13.36
CA GLU A 207 -1.42 3.80 13.74
C GLU A 207 -0.14 3.22 13.12
N LEU A 208 0.62 4.05 12.41
CA LEU A 208 1.88 3.65 11.79
C LEU A 208 3.02 3.72 12.81
N GLU A 209 3.97 2.78 12.71
CA GLU A 209 5.15 2.73 13.55
C GLU A 209 6.41 2.37 12.75
N GLY A 210 7.55 2.30 13.41
CA GLY A 210 8.81 1.90 12.78
C GLY A 210 9.27 2.88 11.69
N LYS A 211 9.77 2.33 10.58
CA LYS A 211 10.38 3.10 9.50
C LYS A 211 9.89 2.68 8.12
N ALA A 212 9.93 3.62 7.19
CA ALA A 212 9.90 3.38 5.75
C ALA A 212 11.07 4.09 5.08
N TYR A 213 11.48 3.61 3.91
CA TYR A 213 12.64 4.10 3.18
C TYR A 213 12.27 4.38 1.72
N ILE A 214 12.91 5.40 1.16
CA ILE A 214 12.87 5.71 -0.28
C ILE A 214 14.31 5.84 -0.75
N GLN A 215 14.76 4.92 -1.62
CA GLN A 215 16.09 4.93 -2.22
C GLN A 215 15.99 5.29 -3.70
N ALA A 216 16.61 6.39 -4.11
CA ALA A 216 16.69 6.81 -5.51
C ALA A 216 17.90 6.20 -6.23
N SER A 217 17.80 6.00 -7.55
CA SER A 217 18.90 5.45 -8.37
C SER A 217 20.11 6.38 -8.51
N ASN A 218 19.94 7.68 -8.23
CA ASN A 218 21.01 8.69 -8.17
C ASN A 218 21.75 8.74 -6.82
N GLY A 219 21.42 7.84 -5.88
CA GLY A 219 22.07 7.75 -4.57
C GLY A 219 21.26 8.37 -3.44
N LEU A 220 20.46 9.41 -3.72
CA LEU A 220 19.71 10.12 -2.69
C LEU A 220 18.78 9.17 -1.92
N TYR A 221 18.68 9.42 -0.62
CA TYR A 221 18.03 8.49 0.30
C TYR A 221 17.12 9.23 1.28
N CYS A 222 15.93 8.68 1.52
CA CYS A 222 15.03 9.17 2.55
C CYS A 222 14.72 8.07 3.57
N ALA A 223 14.86 8.40 4.86
CA ALA A 223 14.39 7.59 5.96
C ALA A 223 13.25 8.31 6.70
N MET A 224 12.12 7.62 6.84
CA MET A 224 10.92 8.11 7.50
C MET A 224 10.67 7.32 8.78
N GLU A 225 10.55 8.02 9.91
CA GLU A 225 10.21 7.44 11.21
C GLU A 225 8.75 7.78 11.56
N PHE A 226 7.91 6.78 11.83
CA PHE A 226 6.50 6.96 12.20
C PHE A 226 6.29 6.86 13.71
N SER A 227 5.33 7.62 14.23
CA SER A 227 5.01 7.61 15.66
C SER A 227 3.57 8.05 15.92
N GLY A 228 2.96 7.44 16.94
CA GLY A 228 1.58 7.70 17.33
C GLY A 228 1.39 8.35 18.70
N ARG A 229 0.12 8.37 19.13
CA ARG A 229 -0.30 9.01 20.39
C ARG A 229 0.27 8.22 21.58
N GLY A 230 1.32 8.75 22.20
CA GLY A 230 2.03 8.11 23.32
C GLY A 230 3.56 8.10 23.17
N TYR A 231 4.05 8.43 21.98
CA TYR A 231 5.48 8.63 21.71
C TYR A 231 5.86 10.13 21.68
N PHE A 232 7.10 10.44 21.29
CA PHE A 232 7.75 11.76 21.36
C PHE A 232 6.92 12.98 20.87
N SER A 233 5.92 12.80 20.00
CA SER A 233 5.11 13.90 19.45
C SER A 233 3.83 14.24 20.22
N GLY A 234 3.30 13.30 21.03
CA GLY A 234 2.00 13.41 21.68
C GLY A 234 0.78 13.50 20.74
N LYS A 235 0.97 13.38 19.41
CA LYS A 235 -0.08 13.50 18.38
C LYS A 235 -0.15 12.22 17.56
N LYS A 236 -1.37 11.77 17.21
CA LYS A 236 -1.58 10.66 16.29
C LYS A 236 -1.01 10.96 14.90
N ASN A 237 -0.71 9.93 14.14
CA ASN A 237 -0.35 10.00 12.72
C ASN A 237 0.87 10.90 12.49
N SER A 238 1.84 10.89 13.41
CA SER A 238 3.03 11.74 13.32
C SER A 238 4.14 11.02 12.55
N PHE A 239 4.98 11.79 11.87
CA PHE A 239 6.19 11.26 11.25
C PHE A 239 7.33 12.27 11.25
N LYS A 240 8.54 11.76 11.02
CA LYS A 240 9.73 12.54 10.72
C LYS A 240 10.51 11.89 9.59
N ALA A 241 10.57 12.56 8.44
CA ALA A 241 11.39 12.16 7.31
C ALA A 241 12.70 12.94 7.31
N ARG A 242 13.79 12.29 6.91
CA ARG A 242 15.09 12.94 6.66
C ARG A 242 15.62 12.50 5.31
N ILE A 243 16.11 13.46 4.54
CA ILE A 243 16.72 13.24 3.23
C ILE A 243 18.23 13.35 3.37
N PHE A 244 18.96 12.43 2.75
CA PHE A 244 20.41 12.29 2.81
C PHE A 244 20.99 12.15 1.41
N LYS A 245 22.30 12.39 1.27
CA LYS A 245 23.01 12.19 0.00
C LYS A 245 23.04 10.72 -0.41
N ASP A 246 23.17 9.84 0.57
CA ASP A 246 23.16 8.39 0.40
C ASP A 246 22.79 7.68 1.71
N PHE A 247 22.72 6.33 1.68
CA PHE A 247 22.45 5.51 2.86
C PHE A 247 23.49 5.69 3.97
N LYS A 248 24.78 5.84 3.64
CA LYS A 248 25.85 5.96 4.63
C LYS A 248 25.74 7.26 5.42
N ASP A 249 25.42 8.36 4.75
CA ASP A 249 25.13 9.63 5.40
C ASP A 249 23.95 9.51 6.39
N SER A 250 23.01 8.61 6.13
CA SER A 250 21.83 8.39 6.99
C SER A 250 22.14 7.80 8.37
N GLU A 251 23.34 7.22 8.56
CA GLU A 251 23.80 6.71 9.84
C GLU A 251 23.94 7.82 10.89
N ASP A 252 24.27 9.04 10.46
CA ASP A 252 24.21 10.24 11.30
C ASP A 252 23.09 11.18 10.86
N LYS A 253 22.08 11.32 11.72
CA LYS A 253 20.96 12.25 11.53
C LYS A 253 21.41 13.71 11.29
N HIS A 254 22.63 14.10 11.67
CA HIS A 254 23.22 15.43 11.42
C HIS A 254 23.52 15.70 9.94
N ASN A 255 23.69 14.66 9.13
CA ASN A 255 23.96 14.79 7.69
C ASN A 255 22.68 14.98 6.85
N ALA A 256 21.51 15.10 7.49
CA ALA A 256 20.27 15.32 6.78
C ALA A 256 20.35 16.63 5.98
N LEU A 257 20.05 16.58 4.68
CA LEU A 257 19.89 17.74 3.80
C LEU A 257 18.61 18.49 4.16
N TYR A 258 17.53 17.74 4.36
CA TYR A 258 16.24 18.24 4.81
C TYR A 258 15.65 17.36 5.90
N THR A 259 14.91 18.00 6.81
CA THR A 259 14.04 17.33 7.77
C THR A 259 12.61 17.75 7.49
N ILE A 260 11.72 16.76 7.35
CA ILE A 260 10.27 16.98 7.21
C ILE A 260 9.59 16.38 8.44
N SER A 261 8.70 17.11 9.09
CA SER A 261 7.97 16.59 10.25
C SER A 261 6.57 17.17 10.39
N GLY A 262 5.68 16.38 10.99
CA GLY A 262 4.31 16.79 11.22
C GLY A 262 3.39 15.58 11.28
N GLN A 263 2.14 15.75 10.83
CA GLN A 263 1.16 14.69 10.77
C GLN A 263 0.86 14.34 9.31
N TRP A 264 1.07 13.10 8.90
CA TRP A 264 0.86 12.67 7.49
C TRP A 264 -0.61 12.75 7.07
N SER A 265 -1.53 12.69 8.03
CA SER A 265 -2.97 12.89 7.83
C SER A 265 -3.44 14.35 7.94
N LYS A 266 -2.52 15.29 8.21
CA LYS A 266 -2.83 16.73 8.33
C LYS A 266 -1.71 17.55 7.67
N ILE A 267 -0.99 18.35 8.46
CA ILE A 267 0.03 19.29 7.99
C ILE A 267 1.41 18.79 8.41
N SER A 268 2.36 18.89 7.49
CA SER A 268 3.78 18.71 7.74
C SER A 268 4.58 19.88 7.18
N HIS A 269 5.77 20.07 7.74
CA HIS A 269 6.66 21.17 7.40
C HIS A 269 8.06 20.64 7.10
N ILE A 270 8.80 21.39 6.31
CA ILE A 270 10.18 21.09 5.89
C ILE A 270 11.12 22.19 6.35
N SER A 271 12.33 21.80 6.74
CA SER A 271 13.45 22.70 6.98
C SER A 271 14.77 22.10 6.49
N ALA A 272 15.74 22.97 6.19
CA ALA A 272 17.09 22.55 5.85
C ALA A 272 17.83 22.04 7.10
N GLY A 273 18.51 20.90 6.97
CA GLY A 273 19.24 20.28 8.07
C GLY A 273 18.36 19.90 9.25
N LYS A 274 18.85 20.18 10.47
CA LYS A 274 18.12 19.99 11.74
C LYS A 274 17.44 21.26 12.27
N SER A 275 17.73 22.41 11.66
CA SER A 275 17.22 23.70 12.14
C SER A 275 15.71 23.77 11.96
N LYS A 276 14.99 24.40 12.89
CA LYS A 276 13.60 24.81 12.66
C LYS A 276 13.49 26.24 12.11
N SER A 277 14.61 26.92 11.96
CA SER A 277 14.63 28.25 11.34
C SER A 277 14.24 28.14 9.86
N GLY A 278 13.33 28.99 9.42
CA GLY A 278 12.86 29.00 8.04
C GLY A 278 11.97 27.80 7.66
N GLU A 279 11.33 27.16 8.63
CA GLU A 279 10.38 26.06 8.40
C GLU A 279 9.23 26.50 7.49
N LYS A 280 9.02 25.79 6.38
CA LYS A 280 7.97 26.04 5.39
C LYS A 280 6.96 24.89 5.40
N VAL A 281 5.69 25.16 5.07
CA VAL A 281 4.71 24.08 4.90
C VAL A 281 5.17 23.17 3.77
N PHE A 282 5.28 21.88 4.06
CA PHE A 282 5.66 20.87 3.09
C PHE A 282 4.41 20.29 2.42
N TYR A 283 3.48 19.75 3.21
CA TYR A 283 2.26 19.11 2.73
C TYR A 283 1.09 19.37 3.68
N ASP A 284 -0.10 19.57 3.10
CA ASP A 284 -1.37 19.76 3.81
C ASP A 284 -2.44 18.83 3.21
N ALA A 285 -2.72 17.74 3.90
CA ALA A 285 -3.66 16.69 3.49
C ALA A 285 -5.12 17.16 3.46
N SER A 286 -5.43 18.35 3.98
CA SER A 286 -6.78 18.94 3.91
C SER A 286 -7.00 19.78 2.65
N LYS A 287 -5.92 20.18 1.96
CA LYS A 287 -5.96 21.04 0.78
C LYS A 287 -5.65 20.32 -0.53
N THR A 288 -5.18 19.08 -0.45
CA THR A 288 -4.80 18.30 -1.62
C THR A 288 -6.04 17.58 -2.14
N SER A 289 -6.42 17.87 -3.39
CA SER A 289 -7.55 17.21 -4.03
C SER A 289 -7.26 15.74 -4.26
N VAL A 290 -8.23 14.90 -3.94
CA VAL A 290 -8.24 13.46 -4.26
C VAL A 290 -8.96 13.31 -5.59
N GLU A 291 -8.36 12.63 -6.55
CA GLU A 291 -9.03 12.19 -7.77
C GLU A 291 -9.44 10.73 -7.62
N THR A 292 -10.73 10.46 -7.77
CA THR A 292 -11.28 9.09 -7.69
C THR A 292 -10.96 8.33 -8.97
N LEU A 293 -10.53 7.08 -8.81
CA LEU A 293 -10.34 6.15 -9.91
C LEU A 293 -11.66 5.95 -10.67
N THR A 294 -11.64 6.09 -12.00
CA THR A 294 -12.76 5.71 -12.84
C THR A 294 -12.74 4.19 -13.02
N VAL A 295 -13.80 3.55 -12.55
CA VAL A 295 -14.04 2.10 -12.69
C VAL A 295 -15.34 1.93 -13.47
N LYS A 296 -15.34 1.04 -14.47
CA LYS A 296 -16.55 0.72 -15.25
C LYS A 296 -17.70 0.19 -14.39
N SER A 297 -18.90 0.28 -14.93
CA SER A 297 -20.11 -0.13 -14.22
C SER A 297 -20.08 -1.62 -13.88
N ILE A 298 -20.69 -2.02 -12.76
CA ILE A 298 -20.65 -3.42 -12.27
C ILE A 298 -21.20 -4.41 -13.32
N ASP A 299 -22.15 -3.99 -14.15
CA ASP A 299 -22.72 -4.86 -15.18
C ASP A 299 -21.71 -5.17 -16.31
N GLU A 300 -20.84 -4.21 -16.64
CA GLU A 300 -19.78 -4.32 -17.66
C GLU A 300 -18.49 -4.97 -17.15
N GLN A 301 -18.40 -5.21 -15.85
CA GLN A 301 -17.24 -5.87 -15.24
C GLN A 301 -17.18 -7.36 -15.60
N HIS A 302 -15.97 -7.90 -15.72
CA HIS A 302 -15.73 -9.33 -15.82
C HIS A 302 -16.02 -10.02 -14.47
N PRO A 303 -16.42 -11.30 -14.42
CA PRO A 303 -16.66 -12.01 -13.15
C PRO A 303 -15.48 -12.07 -12.18
N LEU A 304 -14.24 -11.89 -12.67
CA LEU A 304 -13.04 -11.81 -11.82
C LEU A 304 -12.82 -10.43 -11.21
N GLU A 305 -13.53 -9.40 -11.67
CA GLU A 305 -13.36 -8.05 -11.14
C GLU A 305 -14.05 -7.89 -9.79
N SER A 306 -13.31 -7.30 -8.85
CA SER A 306 -13.60 -7.32 -7.43
C SER A 306 -15.04 -6.89 -7.09
N ARG A 307 -15.49 -5.74 -7.61
CA ARG A 307 -16.82 -5.19 -7.27
C ARG A 307 -17.96 -6.07 -7.80
N LYS A 308 -17.79 -6.71 -8.96
CA LYS A 308 -18.78 -7.65 -9.50
C LYS A 308 -18.79 -8.96 -8.74
N ALA A 309 -17.61 -9.54 -8.50
CA ALA A 309 -17.48 -10.78 -7.76
C ALA A 309 -18.08 -10.66 -6.35
N TRP A 310 -17.75 -9.58 -5.64
CA TRP A 310 -18.19 -9.35 -4.27
C TRP A 310 -19.54 -8.64 -4.12
N ARG A 311 -20.26 -8.34 -5.22
CA ARG A 311 -21.48 -7.51 -5.20
C ARG A 311 -22.48 -7.92 -4.11
N HIS A 312 -22.82 -9.20 -4.06
CA HIS A 312 -23.83 -9.72 -3.13
C HIS A 312 -23.36 -9.71 -1.67
N VAL A 313 -22.07 -10.00 -1.43
CA VAL A 313 -21.48 -9.89 -0.09
C VAL A 313 -21.41 -8.43 0.36
N ALA A 314 -21.09 -7.52 -0.55
CA ALA A 314 -21.03 -6.07 -0.29
C ALA A 314 -22.44 -5.51 0.04
N GLU A 315 -23.47 -5.91 -0.70
CA GLU A 315 -24.87 -5.57 -0.42
C GLU A 315 -25.32 -6.10 0.95
N ALA A 316 -25.06 -7.38 1.24
CA ALA A 316 -25.39 -7.98 2.53
C ALA A 316 -24.65 -7.29 3.70
N THR A 317 -23.39 -6.90 3.48
CA THR A 317 -22.58 -6.15 4.45
C THR A 317 -23.17 -4.78 4.74
N LYS A 318 -23.64 -4.06 3.72
CA LYS A 318 -24.32 -2.76 3.87
C LYS A 318 -25.65 -2.89 4.62
N LEU A 319 -26.37 -3.99 4.43
CA LEU A 319 -27.62 -4.29 5.16
C LEU A 319 -27.37 -4.73 6.62
N GLY A 320 -26.13 -5.08 6.98
CA GLY A 320 -25.78 -5.60 8.30
C GLY A 320 -26.39 -6.98 8.61
N ASN A 321 -26.80 -7.73 7.59
CA ASN A 321 -27.42 -9.04 7.72
C ASN A 321 -26.34 -10.14 7.83
N PHE A 322 -26.04 -10.59 9.05
CA PHE A 322 -24.98 -11.58 9.30
C PHE A 322 -25.18 -12.90 8.54
N ASP A 323 -26.39 -13.44 8.54
CA ASP A 323 -26.69 -14.74 7.91
C ASP A 323 -26.51 -14.66 6.39
N LEU A 324 -26.99 -13.57 5.79
CA LEU A 324 -26.84 -13.33 4.35
C LEU A 324 -25.37 -13.10 3.96
N ILE A 325 -24.60 -12.37 4.78
CA ILE A 325 -23.15 -12.20 4.56
C ILE A 325 -22.46 -13.56 4.53
N HIS A 326 -22.75 -14.42 5.51
CA HIS A 326 -22.16 -15.74 5.59
C HIS A 326 -22.56 -16.60 4.38
N GLN A 327 -23.85 -16.62 4.02
CA GLN A 327 -24.37 -17.38 2.88
C GLN A 327 -23.71 -16.97 1.55
N GLU A 328 -23.70 -15.68 1.22
CA GLU A 328 -23.15 -15.20 -0.05
C GLU A 328 -21.63 -15.37 -0.11
N LYS A 329 -20.95 -15.20 1.04
CA LYS A 329 -19.51 -15.45 1.13
C LYS A 329 -19.18 -16.92 0.91
N THR A 330 -19.90 -17.83 1.55
CA THR A 330 -19.71 -19.28 1.36
C THR A 330 -19.94 -19.68 -0.09
N LYS A 331 -21.01 -19.15 -0.72
CA LYS A 331 -21.30 -19.40 -2.14
C LYS A 331 -20.16 -18.97 -3.06
N LEU A 332 -19.58 -17.79 -2.82
CA LEU A 332 -18.44 -17.31 -3.60
C LEU A 332 -17.20 -18.18 -3.38
N GLU A 333 -16.86 -18.50 -2.12
CA GLU A 333 -15.70 -19.33 -1.80
C GLU A 333 -15.84 -20.75 -2.37
N GLU A 334 -17.04 -21.34 -2.34
CA GLU A 334 -17.31 -22.66 -2.92
C GLU A 334 -17.21 -22.65 -4.45
N ALA A 335 -17.76 -21.63 -5.11
CA ALA A 335 -17.64 -21.47 -6.56
C ALA A 335 -16.17 -21.34 -6.99
N GLN A 336 -15.39 -20.55 -6.26
CA GLN A 336 -13.95 -20.43 -6.50
C GLN A 336 -13.21 -21.75 -6.25
N ARG A 337 -13.53 -22.48 -5.17
CA ARG A 337 -12.93 -23.80 -4.91
C ARG A 337 -13.28 -24.84 -5.98
N GLU A 338 -14.47 -24.79 -6.55
CA GLU A 338 -14.86 -25.69 -7.65
C GLU A 338 -14.09 -25.37 -8.93
N LEU A 339 -14.01 -24.09 -9.31
CA LEU A 339 -13.20 -23.63 -10.44
C LEU A 339 -11.75 -24.13 -10.34
N ARG A 340 -11.12 -24.03 -9.16
CA ARG A 340 -9.76 -24.53 -8.92
C ARG A 340 -9.66 -26.06 -9.06
N ARG A 341 -10.65 -26.81 -8.53
CA ARG A 341 -10.70 -28.26 -8.71
C ARG A 341 -10.86 -28.67 -10.17
N GLU A 342 -11.65 -27.93 -10.94
CA GLU A 342 -11.79 -28.16 -12.38
C GLU A 342 -10.49 -27.91 -13.15
N GLU A 343 -9.79 -26.81 -12.85
CA GLU A 343 -8.48 -26.50 -13.44
C GLU A 343 -7.45 -27.59 -13.11
N GLU A 344 -7.33 -27.96 -11.83
CA GLU A 344 -6.45 -29.06 -11.38
C GLU A 344 -6.79 -30.38 -12.09
N SER A 345 -8.08 -30.71 -12.24
CA SER A 345 -8.51 -31.94 -12.94
C SER A 345 -8.13 -31.95 -14.43
N LYS A 346 -7.96 -30.77 -15.04
CA LYS A 346 -7.51 -30.58 -16.42
C LYS A 346 -5.98 -30.45 -16.51
N GLY A 347 -5.27 -30.47 -15.39
CA GLY A 347 -3.82 -30.23 -15.33
C GLY A 347 -3.44 -28.79 -15.68
N ILE A 348 -4.36 -27.84 -15.50
CA ILE A 348 -4.15 -26.42 -15.73
C ILE A 348 -3.74 -25.81 -14.39
N ASP A 349 -2.48 -25.38 -14.28
CA ASP A 349 -2.06 -24.55 -13.16
C ASP A 349 -2.62 -23.13 -13.34
N TRP A 350 -3.09 -22.49 -12.27
CA TRP A 350 -3.53 -21.10 -12.35
C TRP A 350 -2.35 -20.17 -12.70
N GLU A 351 -2.34 -19.72 -13.95
CA GLU A 351 -1.41 -18.71 -14.43
C GLU A 351 -1.81 -17.33 -13.92
N ARG A 352 -0.84 -16.60 -13.36
CA ARG A 352 -1.06 -15.23 -12.92
C ARG A 352 -1.18 -14.34 -14.14
N ARG A 353 -2.15 -13.44 -14.12
CA ARG A 353 -2.64 -12.76 -15.32
C ARG A 353 -1.62 -11.76 -15.83
N TRP A 354 -1.17 -10.85 -14.97
CA TRP A 354 -0.25 -9.77 -15.36
C TRP A 354 1.05 -9.74 -14.57
N PHE A 355 1.22 -10.63 -13.59
CA PHE A 355 2.39 -10.64 -12.71
C PHE A 355 3.07 -12.00 -12.70
N LYS A 356 4.40 -11.97 -12.52
CA LYS A 356 5.22 -13.18 -12.34
C LYS A 356 6.05 -13.07 -11.08
N ASP A 357 6.21 -14.18 -10.39
CA ASP A 357 7.15 -14.31 -9.28
C ASP A 357 8.57 -14.57 -9.82
N ILE A 358 9.52 -13.75 -9.38
CA ILE A 358 10.91 -13.82 -9.78
C ILE A 358 11.75 -14.19 -8.55
N ASP A 359 12.57 -15.23 -8.68
CA ASP A 359 13.48 -15.67 -7.62
C ASP A 359 14.82 -14.92 -7.68
N TYR A 360 15.08 -14.09 -6.67
CA TYR A 360 16.29 -13.29 -6.52
C TYR A 360 17.36 -13.97 -5.65
N SER A 361 17.24 -15.26 -5.36
CA SER A 361 18.22 -16.00 -4.54
C SER A 361 19.63 -15.95 -5.13
N ASN A 362 19.75 -15.88 -6.47
CA ASN A 362 21.02 -15.74 -7.20
C ASN A 362 21.42 -14.28 -7.50
N LYS A 363 20.63 -13.29 -7.06
CA LYS A 363 20.86 -11.84 -7.23
C LYS A 363 21.27 -11.43 -8.65
N GLU A 364 20.54 -11.87 -9.67
CA GLU A 364 20.78 -11.32 -11.01
C GLU A 364 20.56 -9.79 -11.02
N PRO A 365 21.37 -9.01 -11.76
CA PRO A 365 21.26 -7.55 -11.75
C PRO A 365 19.90 -7.08 -12.28
N ASP A 366 19.10 -6.51 -11.38
CA ASP A 366 17.84 -5.83 -11.66
C ASP A 366 17.80 -4.51 -10.88
N VAL A 367 16.90 -3.61 -11.29
CA VAL A 367 16.58 -2.36 -10.60
C VAL A 367 16.32 -2.58 -9.11
N PHE A 368 15.57 -3.62 -8.73
CA PHE A 368 15.33 -3.93 -7.32
C PHE A 368 16.63 -4.24 -6.57
N VAL A 369 17.45 -5.15 -7.10
CA VAL A 369 18.69 -5.60 -6.45
C VAL A 369 19.64 -4.42 -6.28
N LYS A 370 19.83 -3.62 -7.33
CA LYS A 370 20.69 -2.42 -7.30
C LYS A 370 20.23 -1.43 -6.23
N LEU A 371 18.95 -1.08 -6.20
CA LEU A 371 18.42 -0.13 -5.22
C LEU A 371 18.43 -0.70 -3.79
N ALA A 372 18.15 -2.00 -3.62
CA ALA A 372 18.22 -2.65 -2.32
C ALA A 372 19.66 -2.64 -1.77
N GLU A 373 20.66 -2.90 -2.61
CA GLU A 373 22.07 -2.83 -2.24
C GLU A 373 22.49 -1.41 -1.84
N MET A 374 22.08 -0.39 -2.60
CA MET A 374 22.34 1.02 -2.26
C MET A 374 21.76 1.41 -0.89
N ALA A 375 20.58 0.87 -0.55
CA ALA A 375 19.88 1.13 0.70
C ALA A 375 20.25 0.16 1.84
N ASN A 376 21.17 -0.78 1.61
CA ASN A 376 21.51 -1.86 2.55
C ASN A 376 20.28 -2.67 3.04
N LEU A 377 19.30 -2.85 2.14
CA LEU A 377 18.06 -3.60 2.38
C LEU A 377 18.25 -5.08 2.04
N SER A 378 17.61 -5.96 2.81
CA SER A 378 17.53 -7.38 2.50
C SER A 378 16.67 -7.61 1.25
N THR A 379 17.14 -8.47 0.35
CA THR A 379 16.37 -8.95 -0.81
C THR A 379 15.56 -10.21 -0.49
N LYS A 380 15.46 -10.60 0.78
CA LYS A 380 14.64 -11.75 1.19
C LYS A 380 13.20 -11.33 1.49
N ASN A 381 12.30 -12.30 1.52
CA ASN A 381 10.90 -12.16 1.92
C ASN A 381 10.75 -11.98 3.44
N LEU A 382 11.32 -10.88 3.94
CA LEU A 382 11.24 -10.41 5.31
C LEU A 382 10.29 -9.20 5.40
N PRO A 383 9.93 -8.73 6.61
CA PRO A 383 9.16 -7.52 6.75
C PRO A 383 9.80 -6.37 5.94
N SER A 384 8.95 -5.58 5.28
CA SER A 384 9.40 -4.49 4.42
C SER A 384 10.32 -3.53 5.19
N GLY A 385 11.42 -3.12 4.57
CA GLY A 385 12.43 -2.28 5.21
C GLY A 385 13.44 -3.02 6.09
N THR A 386 13.46 -4.35 6.12
CA THR A 386 14.49 -5.11 6.86
C THR A 386 15.87 -4.82 6.26
N LEU A 387 16.81 -4.35 7.08
CA LEU A 387 18.20 -4.10 6.68
C LEU A 387 19.01 -5.41 6.72
N ILE A 388 20.06 -5.52 5.90
CA ILE A 388 20.93 -6.72 5.83
C ILE A 388 21.45 -7.16 7.21
N PRO A 389 21.90 -6.27 8.13
CA PRO A 389 22.36 -6.68 9.46
C PRO A 389 21.28 -7.29 10.36
N GLU A 390 19.99 -7.09 10.05
CA GLU A 390 18.84 -7.58 10.82
C GLU A 390 18.29 -8.91 10.28
N GLU A 391 18.89 -9.41 9.20
CA GLU A 391 18.44 -10.60 8.47
C GLU A 391 18.60 -11.87 9.31
N LYS A 392 17.50 -12.61 9.50
CA LYS A 392 17.56 -13.97 10.04
C LYS A 392 17.92 -14.95 8.92
N LYS A 393 18.70 -15.99 9.24
CA LYS A 393 19.01 -17.07 8.30
C LYS A 393 17.71 -17.84 7.96
N ASP A 394 17.58 -18.25 6.69
CA ASP A 394 16.48 -19.02 6.08
C ASP A 394 15.17 -18.27 5.74
N ALA A 395 15.19 -17.45 4.67
CA ALA A 395 13.98 -16.96 4.00
C ALA A 395 14.19 -16.93 2.47
N PRO A 396 13.15 -17.21 1.67
CA PRO A 396 13.23 -17.10 0.20
C PRO A 396 13.39 -15.64 -0.25
N ALA A 397 13.73 -15.44 -1.51
CA ALA A 397 13.89 -14.13 -2.14
C ALA A 397 13.00 -13.98 -3.39
N VAL A 398 11.73 -14.37 -3.27
CA VAL A 398 10.78 -14.41 -4.39
C VAL A 398 9.92 -13.15 -4.40
N HIS A 399 9.92 -12.40 -5.49
CA HIS A 399 9.20 -11.13 -5.57
C HIS A 399 8.35 -11.04 -6.84
N TRP A 400 7.12 -10.50 -6.71
CA TRP A 400 6.21 -10.31 -7.83
C TRP A 400 6.61 -9.09 -8.67
N ARG A 401 6.56 -9.23 -9.99
CA ARG A 401 6.87 -8.20 -10.98
C ARG A 401 5.78 -8.13 -12.05
N PHE A 402 5.50 -6.93 -12.51
CA PHE A 402 4.55 -6.70 -13.58
C PHE A 402 5.15 -7.10 -14.93
N ILE A 403 4.37 -7.81 -15.75
CA ILE A 403 4.71 -8.21 -17.11
C ILE A 403 3.82 -7.44 -18.08
N ARG A 404 4.35 -6.33 -18.63
CA ARG A 404 3.60 -5.40 -19.48
C ARG A 404 3.01 -6.10 -20.71
N GLU A 405 3.75 -7.03 -21.30
CA GLU A 405 3.34 -7.78 -22.48
C GLU A 405 2.08 -8.62 -22.23
N ASN A 406 1.82 -9.05 -20.99
CA ASN A 406 0.60 -9.77 -20.66
C ASN A 406 -0.61 -8.84 -20.66
N TRP A 407 -0.46 -7.60 -20.17
CA TRP A 407 -1.52 -6.60 -20.26
C TRP A 407 -1.75 -6.14 -21.70
N ASP A 408 -0.69 -5.93 -22.47
CA ASP A 408 -0.83 -5.52 -23.88
C ASP A 408 -1.55 -6.57 -24.74
N LYS A 409 -1.52 -7.85 -24.31
CA LYS A 409 -2.22 -8.97 -24.94
C LYS A 409 -3.55 -9.33 -24.25
N GLU A 410 -4.01 -8.54 -23.28
CA GLU A 410 -5.23 -8.82 -22.53
C GLU A 410 -6.47 -8.74 -23.43
N GLU A 411 -7.25 -9.82 -23.49
CA GLU A 411 -8.42 -9.92 -24.35
C GLU A 411 -9.75 -9.73 -23.61
N GLU A 412 -9.84 -10.09 -22.33
CA GLU A 412 -11.10 -10.16 -21.58
C GLU A 412 -11.32 -8.95 -20.67
N ILE A 413 -10.29 -8.53 -19.92
CA ILE A 413 -10.39 -7.41 -18.97
C ILE A 413 -10.11 -6.08 -19.68
N LYS A 414 -11.10 -5.19 -19.68
CA LYS A 414 -11.00 -3.83 -20.26
C LYS A 414 -11.26 -2.76 -19.20
N LEU A 415 -10.69 -1.56 -19.40
CA LEU A 415 -10.79 -0.38 -18.52
C LEU A 415 -12.09 0.42 -18.71
#